data_AF-A0A919CJH0-F1
#
_entry.id   AF-A0A919CJH0-F1
#
_cell.length_a   1.000
_cell.length_b   1.000
_cell.length_c   1.000
_cell.angle_alpha   90.00
_cell.angle_beta   90.00
_cell.angle_gamma   90.00
#
_symmetry.space_group_name_H-M   'P 1'
#
loop_
_entity.id
_entity.type
_entity.pdbx_description
1 polymer ?
#
loop_
_entity_poly.entity_id
_entity_poly.type
_entity_poly.pdbx_seq_one_letter_code
_entity_poly.pdbx_strand_id
1 'polypeptide(L)'
;MSEIEGTHFTVDQLAERADVSRRTVFNHFGSLDDIVLEVFGEILESILGDIESGFDTEVSTRPGAMFDEVAEALRSADLVTPITRLKRMLARGGSEPSPSQAALFESAINDVTARLAALILNRRPEADPLVIDLMCGALVSGGVVVVHHWERATGGVDTEDSRRTWTELVDRMISVNRDGYGSFGPGTP
;
A
#
# COMPACT_ATOMS: atom_id res chain seq x y z
N MET A 1 22.26 -24.38 -18.66
CA MET A 1 21.49 -23.29 -18.01
C MET A 1 20.45 -22.85 -19.01
N SER A 2 19.23 -23.36 -18.86
CA SER A 2 18.10 -22.99 -19.71
C SER A 2 17.41 -21.81 -19.06
N GLU A 3 17.46 -20.66 -19.71
CA GLU A 3 16.57 -19.54 -19.43
C GLU A 3 15.11 -20.02 -19.56
N ILE A 4 14.26 -19.62 -18.62
CA ILE A 4 12.85 -19.95 -18.58
C ILE A 4 12.12 -18.92 -19.44
N GLU A 5 11.99 -19.20 -20.73
CA GLU A 5 11.01 -18.56 -21.60
C GLU A 5 9.64 -19.23 -21.38
N GLY A 6 8.75 -18.54 -20.66
CA GLY A 6 7.37 -19.01 -20.41
C GLY A 6 6.71 -18.32 -19.23
N THR A 7 6.19 -17.12 -19.44
CA THR A 7 5.62 -16.15 -18.49
C THR A 7 4.25 -16.53 -17.90
N HIS A 8 4.09 -17.74 -17.36
CA HIS A 8 2.96 -18.05 -16.48
C HIS A 8 3.44 -18.86 -15.28
N PHE A 9 3.32 -18.26 -14.09
CA PHE A 9 3.45 -18.97 -12.83
C PHE A 9 2.35 -20.04 -12.75
N THR A 10 2.73 -21.32 -12.69
CA THR A 10 1.77 -22.44 -12.65
C THR A 10 1.64 -23.02 -11.25
N VAL A 11 0.48 -23.63 -10.97
CA VAL A 11 0.26 -24.38 -9.71
C VAL A 11 1.33 -25.47 -9.52
N ASP A 12 1.83 -26.07 -10.61
CA ASP A 12 2.87 -27.10 -10.53
C ASP A 12 4.19 -26.53 -10.02
N GLN A 13 4.60 -25.36 -10.52
CA GLN A 13 5.79 -24.67 -10.05
C GLN A 13 5.66 -24.19 -8.61
N LEU A 14 4.44 -23.81 -8.18
CA LEU A 14 4.14 -23.47 -6.80
C LEU A 14 4.26 -24.70 -5.89
N ALA A 15 3.61 -25.81 -6.28
CA ALA A 15 3.61 -27.06 -5.52
C ALA A 15 5.04 -27.62 -5.36
N GLU A 16 5.84 -27.59 -6.42
CA GLU A 16 7.24 -27.98 -6.41
C GLU A 16 8.08 -27.10 -5.46
N ARG A 17 7.92 -25.77 -5.52
CA ARG A 17 8.64 -24.84 -4.64
C ARG A 17 8.24 -24.96 -3.18
N ALA A 18 6.97 -25.26 -2.91
CA ALA A 18 6.43 -25.42 -1.57
C ALA A 18 6.60 -26.84 -1.01
N ASP A 19 7.21 -27.76 -1.77
CA ASP A 19 7.36 -29.18 -1.42
C ASP A 19 6.03 -29.85 -1.02
N VAL A 20 4.97 -29.54 -1.77
CA VAL A 20 3.62 -30.10 -1.57
C VAL A 20 3.07 -30.69 -2.87
N SER A 21 2.02 -31.51 -2.75
CA SER A 21 1.31 -31.99 -3.93
C SER A 21 0.45 -30.89 -4.57
N ARG A 22 0.27 -30.92 -5.89
CA ARG A 22 -0.70 -30.07 -6.62
C ARG A 22 -2.09 -30.12 -5.97
N ARG A 23 -2.50 -31.31 -5.51
CA ARG A 23 -3.79 -31.53 -4.83
C ARG A 23 -3.88 -30.85 -3.47
N THR A 24 -2.77 -30.69 -2.76
CA THR A 24 -2.70 -29.90 -1.52
C THR A 24 -3.02 -28.44 -1.79
N VAL A 25 -2.46 -27.88 -2.87
CA VAL A 25 -2.74 -26.49 -3.27
C VAL A 25 -4.22 -26.29 -3.60
N PHE A 26 -4.83 -27.16 -4.42
CA PHE A 26 -6.26 -27.05 -4.75
C PHE A 26 -7.22 -27.36 -3.59
N ASN A 27 -6.77 -28.07 -2.56
CA ASN A 27 -7.57 -28.25 -1.36
C ASN A 27 -7.64 -26.96 -0.51
N HIS A 28 -6.66 -26.06 -0.66
CA HIS A 28 -6.63 -24.78 0.06
C HIS A 28 -7.17 -23.64 -0.79
N PHE A 29 -6.98 -23.68 -2.12
CA PHE A 29 -7.33 -22.59 -3.02
C PHE A 29 -8.16 -23.09 -4.20
N GLY A 30 -9.28 -22.43 -4.50
CA GLY A 30 -10.15 -22.77 -5.62
C GLY A 30 -9.53 -22.43 -6.97
N SER A 31 -8.62 -21.47 -7.01
CA SER A 31 -7.91 -21.02 -8.21
C SER A 31 -6.51 -20.45 -7.90
N LEU A 32 -5.70 -20.21 -8.94
CA LEU A 32 -4.46 -19.42 -8.79
C LEU A 32 -4.76 -17.96 -8.42
N ASP A 33 -5.88 -17.42 -8.89
CA ASP A 33 -6.30 -16.05 -8.56
C ASP A 33 -6.61 -15.93 -7.06
N ASP A 34 -7.16 -16.97 -6.44
CA ASP A 34 -7.39 -17.01 -4.98
C ASP A 34 -6.07 -16.92 -4.20
N ILE A 35 -5.01 -17.59 -4.68
CA ILE A 35 -3.67 -17.52 -4.07
C ILE A 35 -3.10 -16.11 -4.20
N VAL A 36 -3.24 -15.50 -5.39
CA VAL A 36 -2.81 -14.12 -5.63
C VAL A 36 -3.56 -13.15 -4.72
N LEU A 37 -4.86 -13.40 -4.48
CA LEU A 37 -5.70 -12.57 -3.61
C LEU A 37 -5.30 -12.67 -2.14
N GLU A 38 -4.96 -13.87 -1.66
CA GLU A 38 -4.48 -14.08 -0.30
C GLU A 38 -3.11 -13.41 -0.09
N VAL A 39 -2.16 -13.60 -1.01
CA VAL A 39 -0.85 -12.92 -0.95
C VAL A 39 -1.01 -11.41 -1.05
N PHE A 40 -1.98 -10.94 -1.84
CA PHE A 40 -2.32 -9.51 -1.92
C PHE A 40 -2.81 -8.98 -0.57
N GLY A 41 -3.70 -9.70 0.10
CA GLY A 41 -4.17 -9.38 1.45
C GLY A 41 -3.03 -9.30 2.46
N GLU A 42 -2.14 -10.30 2.49
CA GLU A 42 -0.97 -10.33 3.38
C GLU A 42 -0.05 -9.11 3.17
N ILE A 43 0.15 -8.69 1.92
CA ILE A 43 0.98 -7.51 1.61
C ILE A 43 0.33 -6.23 2.14
N LEU A 44 -0.99 -6.08 2.01
CA LEU A 44 -1.71 -4.93 2.56
C LEU A 44 -1.72 -4.92 4.09
N GLU A 45 -1.82 -6.09 4.71
CA GLU A 45 -1.69 -6.25 6.15
C GLU A 45 -0.30 -5.87 6.65
N SER A 46 0.75 -6.25 5.92
CA SER A 46 2.12 -5.80 6.21
C SER A 46 2.24 -4.27 6.15
N ILE A 47 1.65 -3.64 5.14
CA ILE A 47 1.65 -2.16 5.02
C ILE A 47 0.97 -1.51 6.23
N LEU A 48 -0.21 -2.02 6.62
CA LEU A 48 -0.91 -1.50 7.79
C LEU A 48 -0.13 -1.75 9.08
N GLY A 49 0.50 -2.93 9.23
CA GLY A 49 1.33 -3.25 10.39
C GLY A 49 2.56 -2.36 10.52
N ASP A 50 3.19 -1.99 9.40
CA ASP A 50 4.33 -1.07 9.40
C ASP A 50 3.90 0.35 9.80
N ILE A 51 2.75 0.82 9.31
CA ILE A 51 2.16 2.10 9.72
C ILE A 51 1.79 2.06 11.20
N GLU A 52 1.15 0.99 11.66
CA GLU A 52 0.78 0.79 13.07
C GLU A 52 2.00 0.87 13.99
N SER A 53 3.09 0.21 13.58
CA SER A 53 4.36 0.19 14.32
C SER A 53 5.06 1.55 14.37
N GLY A 54 4.74 2.45 13.42
CA GLY A 54 5.24 3.81 13.38
C GLY A 54 4.56 4.78 14.34
N PHE A 55 3.43 4.40 14.96
CA PHE A 55 2.80 5.25 15.97
C PHE A 55 3.54 5.19 17.30
N ASP A 56 3.77 6.37 17.88
CA ASP A 56 4.26 6.49 19.25
C ASP A 56 3.30 5.85 20.27
N THR A 57 3.83 5.39 21.40
CA THR A 57 2.99 4.84 22.49
C THR A 57 2.14 5.93 23.17
N GLU A 58 2.64 7.17 23.21
CA GLU A 58 1.96 8.30 23.82
C GLU A 58 1.11 9.06 22.80
N VAL A 59 -0.16 9.30 23.12
CA VAL A 59 -1.08 10.06 22.29
C VAL A 59 -1.04 11.52 22.71
N SER A 60 -0.63 12.41 21.81
CA SER A 60 -0.60 13.84 22.11
C SER A 60 -1.98 14.47 21.90
N THR A 61 -2.40 15.36 22.80
CA THR A 61 -3.69 16.07 22.72
C THR A 61 -3.58 17.46 22.10
N ARG A 62 -2.39 17.87 21.64
CA ARG A 62 -2.19 19.16 20.99
C ARG A 62 -2.99 19.24 19.68
N PRO A 63 -3.49 20.44 19.30
CA PRO A 63 -4.09 20.62 17.98
C PRO A 63 -3.12 20.18 16.87
N GLY A 64 -3.63 19.38 15.92
CA GLY A 64 -2.84 18.83 14.83
C GLY A 64 -2.00 17.58 15.16
N ALA A 65 -1.93 17.15 16.43
CA ALA A 65 -1.20 15.95 16.85
C ALA A 65 -1.56 14.71 16.04
N MET A 66 -2.87 14.51 15.82
CA MET A 66 -3.37 13.34 15.10
C MET A 66 -2.78 13.25 13.70
N PHE A 67 -2.75 14.36 12.96
CA PHE A 67 -2.16 14.39 11.63
C PHE A 67 -0.64 14.18 11.69
N ASP A 68 0.03 14.78 12.67
CA ASP A 68 1.49 14.63 12.86
C ASP A 68 1.90 13.19 13.14
N GLU A 69 1.18 12.51 14.01
CA GLU A 69 1.42 11.10 14.36
C GLU A 69 1.24 10.21 13.13
N VAL A 70 0.17 10.41 12.35
CA VAL A 70 -0.06 9.64 11.11
C VAL A 70 1.00 9.96 10.06
N ALA A 71 1.36 11.23 9.90
CA ALA A 71 2.39 11.67 8.97
C ALA A 71 3.75 11.04 9.31
N GLU A 72 4.12 10.99 10.59
CA GLU A 72 5.37 10.38 11.01
C GLU A 72 5.36 8.86 10.81
N ALA A 73 4.25 8.20 11.17
CA ALA A 73 4.07 6.76 10.91
C ALA A 73 4.25 6.43 9.42
N LEU A 74 3.67 7.25 8.52
CA LEU A 74 3.83 7.10 7.07
C LEU A 74 5.27 7.33 6.58
N ARG A 75 6.03 8.24 7.21
CA ARG A 75 7.45 8.46 6.88
C ARG A 75 8.33 7.30 7.31
N SER A 76 8.04 6.71 8.47
CA SER A 76 8.82 5.60 9.02
C SER A 76 8.51 4.25 8.34
N ALA A 77 7.34 4.11 7.73
CA ALA A 77 6.90 2.86 7.12
C ALA A 77 7.69 2.53 5.84
N ASP A 78 8.18 1.28 5.73
CA ASP A 78 8.75 0.78 4.48
C ASP A 78 7.65 0.38 3.50
N LEU A 79 7.14 1.37 2.77
CA LEU A 79 6.10 1.14 1.77
C LEU A 79 6.64 0.69 0.41
N VAL A 80 7.90 0.99 0.09
CA VAL A 80 8.50 0.67 -1.22
C VAL A 80 8.65 -0.84 -1.41
N THR A 81 9.09 -1.57 -0.38
CA THR A 81 9.25 -3.04 -0.44
C THR A 81 7.93 -3.76 -0.78
N PRO A 82 6.84 -3.59 -0.01
CA PRO A 82 5.57 -4.26 -0.28
C PRO A 82 4.95 -3.81 -1.60
N ILE A 83 5.04 -2.52 -1.97
CA ILE A 83 4.49 -1.99 -3.22
C ILE A 83 5.21 -2.59 -4.44
N THR A 84 6.54 -2.70 -4.41
CA THR A 84 7.28 -3.33 -5.51
C THR A 84 7.02 -4.83 -5.60
N ARG A 85 6.88 -5.52 -4.46
CA ARG A 85 6.46 -6.93 -4.43
C ARG A 85 5.08 -7.10 -5.06
N LEU A 86 4.12 -6.26 -4.68
CA LEU A 86 2.78 -6.24 -5.21
C LEU A 86 2.77 -6.02 -6.73
N LYS A 87 3.49 -5.01 -7.23
CA LYS A 87 3.58 -4.73 -8.66
C LYS A 87 4.20 -5.88 -9.44
N ARG A 88 5.26 -6.51 -8.93
CA ARG A 88 5.86 -7.70 -9.57
C ARG A 88 4.89 -8.88 -9.62
N MET A 89 4.03 -9.02 -8.61
CA MET A 89 2.99 -10.05 -8.61
C MET A 89 1.94 -9.78 -9.70
N LEU A 90 1.47 -8.53 -9.81
CA LEU A 90 0.46 -8.14 -10.80
C LEU A 90 1.00 -8.11 -12.24
N ALA A 91 2.24 -7.64 -12.45
CA ALA A 91 2.87 -7.54 -13.77
C ALA A 91 3.09 -8.91 -14.45
N ARG A 92 3.15 -10.01 -13.67
CA ARG A 92 3.21 -11.37 -14.22
C ARG A 92 1.96 -11.77 -15.00
N GLY A 93 0.88 -10.99 -14.95
CA GLY A 93 -0.33 -11.16 -15.77
C GLY A 93 -0.24 -10.57 -17.18
N GLY A 94 0.78 -9.77 -17.52
CA GLY A 94 1.10 -9.30 -18.87
C GLY A 94 0.05 -8.40 -19.57
N SER A 95 -1.07 -8.09 -18.93
CA SER A 95 -2.20 -7.34 -19.48
C SER A 95 -2.67 -6.26 -18.51
N GLU A 96 -3.38 -5.24 -19.01
CA GLU A 96 -4.13 -4.31 -18.16
C GLU A 96 -5.02 -5.08 -17.17
N PRO A 97 -5.23 -4.57 -15.94
CA PRO A 97 -6.06 -5.24 -14.96
C PRO A 97 -7.44 -5.52 -15.55
N SER A 98 -7.93 -6.74 -15.41
CA SER A 98 -9.32 -7.04 -15.76
C SER A 98 -10.28 -6.20 -14.92
N PRO A 99 -11.53 -5.98 -15.35
CA PRO A 99 -12.53 -5.27 -14.54
C PRO A 99 -12.71 -5.86 -13.13
N SER A 100 -12.58 -7.18 -12.98
CA SER A 100 -12.63 -7.81 -11.66
C SER A 100 -11.41 -7.48 -10.80
N GLN A 101 -10.21 -7.43 -11.39
CA GLN A 101 -8.99 -7.02 -10.68
C GLN A 101 -9.03 -5.54 -10.26
N ALA A 102 -9.57 -4.67 -11.10
CA ALA A 102 -9.78 -3.27 -10.77
C ALA A 102 -10.75 -3.10 -9.58
N ALA A 103 -11.89 -3.79 -9.61
CA ALA A 103 -12.86 -3.77 -8.50
C ALA A 103 -12.27 -4.33 -7.19
N LEU A 104 -11.43 -5.36 -7.27
CA LEU A 104 -10.71 -5.91 -6.12
C LEU A 104 -9.73 -4.89 -5.54
N PHE A 105 -8.97 -4.21 -6.39
CA PHE A 105 -8.06 -3.15 -5.95
C PHE A 105 -8.81 -2.00 -5.27
N GLU A 106 -9.92 -1.54 -5.85
CA GLU A 106 -10.80 -0.53 -5.23
C GLU A 106 -11.33 -0.99 -3.86
N SER A 107 -11.83 -2.23 -3.77
CA SER A 107 -12.30 -2.80 -2.51
C SER A 107 -11.21 -2.83 -1.46
N ALA A 108 -9.98 -3.14 -1.86
CA ALA A 108 -8.84 -3.22 -0.95
C ALA A 108 -8.37 -1.85 -0.47
N ILE A 109 -8.39 -0.83 -1.34
CA ILE A 109 -8.12 0.56 -0.94
C ILE A 109 -9.16 1.04 0.07
N ASN A 110 -10.44 0.70 -0.13
CA ASN A 110 -11.50 1.01 0.83
C ASN A 110 -11.29 0.30 2.18
N ASP A 111 -10.91 -0.98 2.17
CA ASP A 111 -10.63 -1.75 3.37
C ASP A 111 -9.42 -1.18 4.14
N VAL A 112 -8.31 -0.87 3.45
CA VAL A 112 -7.13 -0.21 4.05
C VAL A 112 -7.51 1.13 4.68
N THR A 113 -8.33 1.93 3.99
CA THR A 113 -8.80 3.22 4.50
C THR A 113 -9.62 3.03 5.78
N ALA A 114 -10.54 2.07 5.80
CA ALA A 114 -11.38 1.78 6.96
C ALA A 114 -10.56 1.24 8.15
N ARG A 115 -9.60 0.34 7.90
CA ARG A 115 -8.70 -0.20 8.94
C ARG A 115 -7.82 0.89 9.54
N LEU A 116 -7.27 1.77 8.72
CA LEU A 116 -6.48 2.92 9.20
C LEU A 116 -7.33 3.87 10.06
N ALA A 117 -8.55 4.18 9.61
CA ALA A 117 -9.49 4.99 10.40
C ALA A 117 -9.83 4.34 11.75
N ALA A 118 -10.11 3.04 11.76
CA ALA A 118 -10.39 2.28 12.98
C ALA A 118 -9.19 2.27 13.94
N LEU A 119 -7.97 2.12 13.41
CA LEU A 119 -6.74 2.18 14.20
C LEU A 119 -6.60 3.55 14.90
N ILE A 120 -6.82 4.65 14.17
CA ILE A 120 -6.73 6.00 14.74
C ILE A 120 -7.85 6.23 15.76
N LEU A 121 -9.08 5.81 15.46
CA LEU A 121 -10.22 5.96 16.36
C LEU A 121 -10.04 5.18 17.66
N ASN A 122 -9.47 3.97 17.60
CA ASN A 122 -9.15 3.18 18.80
C ASN A 122 -8.14 3.91 19.70
N ARG A 123 -7.20 4.66 19.11
CA ARG A 123 -6.20 5.45 19.85
C ARG A 123 -6.77 6.80 20.34
N ARG A 124 -7.80 7.33 19.67
CA ARG A 124 -8.43 8.63 19.95
C ARG A 124 -9.97 8.53 19.93
N PRO A 125 -10.59 7.87 20.92
CA PRO A 125 -12.04 7.65 20.93
C PRO A 125 -12.88 8.94 20.97
N GLU A 126 -12.29 10.05 21.39
CA GLU A 126 -12.92 11.38 21.47
C GLU A 126 -12.87 12.19 20.17
N ALA A 127 -12.09 11.74 19.18
CA ALA A 127 -11.95 12.45 17.91
C ALA A 127 -13.23 12.34 17.06
N ASP A 128 -13.48 13.36 16.23
CA ASP A 128 -14.61 13.36 15.30
C ASP A 128 -14.38 12.30 14.19
N PRO A 129 -15.25 11.27 14.08
CA PRO A 129 -15.10 10.22 13.07
C PRO A 129 -15.05 10.76 11.64
N LEU A 130 -15.83 11.82 11.32
CA LEU A 130 -15.83 12.40 9.98
C LEU A 130 -14.45 12.98 9.64
N VAL A 131 -13.78 13.62 10.61
CA VAL A 131 -12.46 14.20 10.39
C VAL A 131 -11.41 13.10 10.19
N ILE A 132 -11.50 12.00 10.94
CA ILE A 132 -10.64 10.83 10.74
C ILE A 132 -10.86 10.24 9.35
N ASP A 133 -12.10 9.98 8.95
CA ASP A 133 -12.43 9.36 7.67
C ASP A 133 -11.96 10.22 6.49
N LEU A 134 -12.18 11.55 6.56
CA LEU A 134 -11.69 12.50 5.55
C LEU A 134 -10.17 12.49 5.44
N MET A 135 -9.46 12.50 6.58
CA MET A 135 -8.00 12.49 6.62
C MET A 135 -7.45 11.17 6.05
N CYS A 136 -7.96 10.03 6.52
CA CYS A 136 -7.53 8.70 6.05
C CYS A 136 -7.80 8.54 4.55
N GLY A 137 -9.01 8.89 4.09
CA GLY A 137 -9.37 8.80 2.67
C GLY A 137 -8.46 9.66 1.79
N ALA A 138 -8.12 10.87 2.24
CA ALA A 138 -7.22 11.77 1.52
C ALA A 138 -5.78 11.23 1.49
N LEU A 139 -5.26 10.72 2.61
CA LEU A 139 -3.90 10.17 2.69
C LEU A 139 -3.76 8.87 1.89
N VAL A 140 -4.71 7.94 1.97
CA VAL A 140 -4.67 6.67 1.21
C VAL A 140 -4.78 6.95 -0.29
N SER A 141 -5.73 7.79 -0.70
CA SER A 141 -5.85 8.19 -2.11
C SER A 141 -4.60 8.93 -2.61
N GLY A 142 -4.04 9.82 -1.78
CA GLY A 142 -2.77 10.49 -2.05
C GLY A 142 -1.62 9.50 -2.21
N GLY A 143 -1.56 8.46 -1.39
CA GLY A 143 -0.57 7.39 -1.47
C GLY A 143 -0.63 6.66 -2.80
N VAL A 144 -1.83 6.34 -3.31
CA VAL A 144 -2.01 5.74 -4.65
C VAL A 144 -1.45 6.68 -5.74
N VAL A 145 -1.72 7.99 -5.64
CA VAL A 145 -1.15 8.98 -6.57
C VAL A 145 0.38 9.02 -6.48
N VAL A 146 0.95 9.03 -5.27
CA VAL A 146 2.40 8.99 -5.03
C VAL A 146 3.02 7.75 -5.69
N VAL A 147 2.40 6.58 -5.56
CA VAL A 147 2.85 5.33 -6.21
C VAL A 147 2.95 5.46 -7.72
N HIS A 148 1.99 6.11 -8.36
CA HIS A 148 2.01 6.34 -9.81
C HIS A 148 3.10 7.34 -10.21
N HIS A 149 3.27 8.43 -9.48
CA HIS A 149 4.32 9.41 -9.76
C HIS A 149 5.72 8.84 -9.55
N TRP A 150 5.90 8.11 -8.45
CA TRP A 150 7.14 7.41 -8.13
C TRP A 150 7.52 6.41 -9.23
N GLU A 151 6.57 5.61 -9.71
CA GLU A 151 6.80 4.68 -10.80
C GLU A 151 7.21 5.37 -12.10
N ARG A 152 6.52 6.46 -12.47
CA ARG A 152 6.87 7.23 -13.67
C ARG A 152 8.26 7.84 -13.59
N ALA A 153 8.69 8.25 -12.39
CA ALA A 153 10.00 8.85 -12.18
C ALA A 153 11.14 7.83 -12.11
N THR A 154 10.88 6.65 -11.55
CA THR A 154 11.92 5.69 -11.16
C THR A 154 11.89 4.37 -11.94
N GLY A 155 10.82 4.11 -12.69
CA GLY A 155 10.54 2.80 -13.27
C GLY A 155 10.02 1.77 -12.27
N GLY A 156 9.71 2.19 -11.03
CA GLY A 156 9.12 1.31 -10.02
C GLY A 156 10.10 0.28 -9.45
N VAL A 157 11.41 0.54 -9.53
CA VAL A 157 12.45 -0.34 -9.01
C VAL A 157 12.84 0.05 -7.59
N ASP A 158 13.16 -0.95 -6.77
CA ASP A 158 13.60 -0.75 -5.39
C ASP A 158 15.12 -0.51 -5.36
N THR A 159 15.50 0.76 -5.44
CA THR A 159 16.89 1.24 -5.30
C THR A 159 16.93 2.40 -4.32
N GLU A 160 18.12 2.75 -3.84
CA GLU A 160 18.31 3.88 -2.93
C GLU A 160 17.80 5.21 -3.54
N ASP A 161 18.09 5.46 -4.82
CA ASP A 161 17.63 6.68 -5.50
C ASP A 161 16.11 6.69 -5.67
N SER A 162 15.50 5.53 -5.95
CA SER A 162 14.04 5.41 -5.97
C SER A 162 13.42 5.65 -4.60
N ARG A 163 14.04 5.15 -3.52
CA ARG A 163 13.58 5.36 -2.14
C ARG A 163 13.66 6.83 -1.73
N ARG A 164 14.68 7.55 -2.17
CA ARG A 164 14.76 9.01 -1.98
C ARG A 164 13.61 9.75 -2.68
N THR A 165 13.36 9.39 -3.94
CA THR A 165 12.24 9.95 -4.71
C THR A 165 10.89 9.65 -4.03
N TRP A 166 10.74 8.46 -3.45
CA TRP A 166 9.56 8.10 -2.66
C TRP A 166 9.39 9.02 -1.45
N THR A 167 10.43 9.20 -0.64
CA THR A 167 10.40 10.08 0.54
C THR A 167 10.01 11.50 0.16
N GLU A 168 10.59 12.07 -0.90
CA GLU A 168 10.27 13.41 -1.39
C GLU A 168 8.79 13.55 -1.79
N LEU A 169 8.24 12.54 -2.48
CA LEU A 169 6.83 12.54 -2.90
C LEU A 169 5.87 12.38 -1.72
N VAL A 170 6.20 11.51 -0.75
CA VAL A 170 5.41 11.31 0.47
C VAL A 170 5.40 12.59 1.31
N ASP A 171 6.55 13.23 1.50
CA ASP A 171 6.63 14.50 2.23
C ASP A 171 5.78 15.58 1.59
N ARG A 172 5.86 15.70 0.25
CA ARG A 172 5.03 16.65 -0.49
C ARG A 172 3.54 16.37 -0.33
N MET A 173 3.13 15.10 -0.44
CA MET A 173 1.74 14.69 -0.24
C MET A 173 1.26 15.04 1.18
N ILE A 174 2.08 14.78 2.20
CA ILE A 174 1.77 15.12 3.59
C ILE A 174 1.61 16.64 3.74
N SER A 175 2.55 17.45 3.23
CA SER A 175 2.45 18.90 3.28
C SER A 175 1.19 19.43 2.60
N VAL A 176 0.82 18.89 1.43
CA VAL A 176 -0.40 19.29 0.72
C VAL A 176 -1.67 18.99 1.53
N ASN A 177 -1.72 17.82 2.16
CA ASN A 177 -2.86 17.45 3.00
C ASN A 177 -2.92 18.24 4.30
N ARG A 178 -1.77 18.63 4.86
CA ARG A 178 -1.69 19.42 6.08
C ARG A 178 -2.13 20.87 5.87
N ASP A 179 -1.56 21.52 4.86
CA ASP A 179 -1.67 22.96 4.67
C ASP A 179 -2.82 23.32 3.72
N GLY A 180 -3.38 22.32 3.03
CA GLY A 180 -4.47 22.45 2.07
C GLY A 180 -4.02 23.06 0.75
N TYR A 181 -4.78 22.78 -0.32
CA TYR A 181 -4.43 23.18 -1.69
C TYR A 181 -4.32 24.69 -1.92
N GLY A 182 -5.00 25.52 -1.11
CA GLY A 182 -4.95 26.98 -1.23
C GLY A 182 -3.60 27.59 -0.85
N SER A 183 -2.72 26.83 -0.18
CA SER A 183 -1.35 27.25 0.18
C SER A 183 -0.33 26.99 -0.94
N PHE A 184 -0.69 26.21 -1.97
CA PHE A 184 0.19 25.87 -3.09
C PHE A 184 -0.19 26.69 -4.33
N GLY A 185 0.62 27.70 -4.64
CA GLY A 185 0.51 28.49 -5.87
C GLY A 185 1.36 27.89 -7.01
N PRO A 186 1.18 28.36 -8.26
CA PRO A 186 2.04 27.96 -9.37
C PRO A 186 3.46 28.49 -9.11
N GLY A 187 4.32 27.66 -8.50
CA GLY A 187 5.68 28.02 -8.12
C GLY A 187 6.14 27.57 -6.72
N THR A 188 5.28 26.92 -5.92
CA THR A 188 5.77 26.25 -4.70
C THR A 188 6.50 24.96 -5.11
N PRO A 189 7.75 24.71 -4.66
CA PRO A 189 8.54 23.55 -5.08
C PRO A 189 7.77 22.21 -4.97
#